data_AF-A0A6M0A1L5-F1
#
_entry.id   AF-A0A6M0A1L5-F1
#
_cell.length_a   1.000
_cell.length_b   1.000
_cell.length_c   1.000
_cell.angle_alpha   90.00
_cell.angle_beta   90.00
_cell.angle_gamma   90.00
#
_symmetry.space_group_name_H-M   'P 1'
#
loop_
_entity.id
_entity.type
_entity.pdbx_description
1 polymer ?
#
loop_
_entity_poly.entity_id
_entity_poly.type
_entity_poly.pdbx_seq_one_letter_code
_entity_poly.pdbx_strand_id
1 'polypeptide(L)'
;MYVIGVITLLLEAGSCLKAVPVTLGLQDGIKTTEDDETTIVDRMSSLCAELIHAGSYIILDAYFASKQLIEELRKHNLRLITRVRINALGKAPLPTPPLKRSRGRPRIWGESVKLRNFFNQKDCFTTETILLYGKMVTLRYRAIDLHWDSPVHACAFCPSCVAGRETNNSAFNRCHSVRVRSRNFNCLQLAF
;
A
#
# COMPACT_ATOMS: atom_id res chain seq x y z
N MET A 1 6.09 -6.12 -20.15
CA MET A 1 6.15 -4.83 -19.45
C MET A 1 7.29 -4.97 -18.48
N TYR A 2 8.47 -4.46 -18.84
CA TYR A 2 9.70 -4.67 -18.06
C TYR A 2 9.59 -3.95 -16.71
N VAL A 3 9.65 -4.70 -15.61
CA VAL A 3 9.72 -4.13 -14.26
C VAL A 3 11.17 -4.19 -13.80
N ILE A 4 11.78 -3.00 -13.64
CA ILE A 4 13.09 -2.88 -13.00
C ILE A 4 12.84 -2.49 -11.55
N GLY A 5 13.26 -3.34 -10.63
CA GLY A 5 13.23 -3.07 -9.19
C GLY A 5 14.58 -2.55 -8.74
N VAL A 6 14.59 -1.43 -8.03
CA VAL A 6 15.80 -0.92 -7.37
C VAL A 6 15.56 -0.95 -5.88
N ILE A 7 16.40 -1.65 -5.12
CA ILE A 7 16.46 -1.46 -3.68
C ILE A 7 17.38 -0.30 -3.42
N THR A 8 16.89 0.67 -2.64
CA THR A 8 17.66 1.81 -2.16
C THR A 8 17.66 1.83 -0.64
N LEU A 9 18.80 2.17 -0.04
CA LEU A 9 18.89 2.51 1.37
C LEU A 9 18.70 4.02 1.54
N LEU A 10 17.82 4.41 2.44
CA LEU A 10 17.67 5.80 2.83
C LEU A 10 18.72 6.12 3.90
N LEU A 11 19.67 6.97 3.57
CA LEU A 11 20.75 7.39 4.44
C LEU A 11 20.63 8.89 4.75
N GLU A 12 20.88 9.26 5.99
CA GLU A 12 21.03 10.65 6.39
C GLU A 12 22.49 11.08 6.19
N ALA A 13 22.70 12.15 5.43
CA ALA A 13 24.02 12.71 5.17
C ALA A 13 23.97 14.23 5.38
N GLY A 14 24.39 14.68 6.56
CA GLY A 14 24.25 16.07 6.99
C GLY A 14 22.79 16.44 7.21
N SER A 15 22.32 17.54 6.64
CA SER A 15 20.92 18.00 6.73
C SER A 15 19.98 17.40 5.68
N CYS A 16 20.40 16.33 4.98
CA CYS A 16 19.67 15.78 3.83
C CYS A 16 19.52 14.26 3.94
N LEU A 17 18.33 13.75 3.62
CA LEU A 17 18.09 12.33 3.39
C LEU A 17 18.38 11.99 1.92
N LYS A 18 19.17 10.94 1.67
CA LYS A 18 19.56 10.46 0.33
C LYS A 18 19.18 9.00 0.17
N ALA A 19 18.54 8.66 -0.94
CA ALA A 19 18.29 7.27 -1.32
C ALA A 19 19.48 6.77 -2.15
N VAL A 20 20.27 5.86 -1.58
CA VAL A 20 21.44 5.25 -2.23
C VAL A 20 21.05 3.89 -2.79
N PRO A 21 21.14 3.66 -4.10
CA PRO A 21 20.83 2.36 -4.69
C PRO A 21 21.85 1.32 -4.22
N VAL A 22 21.35 0.19 -3.71
CA VAL A 22 22.18 -0.96 -3.29
C VAL A 22 22.19 -2.02 -4.37
N THR A 23 21.02 -2.35 -4.90
CA THR A 23 20.89 -3.34 -5.97
C THR A 23 19.81 -2.93 -6.95
N LEU A 24 20.02 -3.31 -8.20
CA LEU A 24 19.13 -3.07 -9.32
C LEU A 24 18.88 -4.42 -9.99
N GLY A 25 17.67 -4.94 -9.84
CA GLY A 25 17.26 -6.22 -10.41
C GLY A 25 16.26 -6.00 -11.53
N LEU A 26 16.50 -6.60 -12.69
CA LEU A 26 15.45 -6.77 -13.68
C LEU A 26 14.51 -7.86 -13.13
N GLN A 27 13.29 -7.48 -12.78
CA GLN A 27 12.28 -8.41 -12.26
C GLN A 27 11.43 -9.01 -13.38
N ASP A 28 11.85 -8.79 -14.63
CA ASP A 28 11.04 -9.10 -15.80
C ASP A 28 10.95 -10.60 -16.09
N GLY A 29 9.82 -10.97 -16.70
CA GLY A 29 9.34 -12.33 -17.00
C GLY A 29 10.19 -13.14 -17.97
N ILE A 30 11.52 -13.01 -17.90
CA ILE A 30 12.46 -14.01 -18.34
C ILE A 30 12.23 -15.20 -17.41
N LYS A 31 11.49 -16.19 -17.90
CA LYS A 31 11.47 -17.53 -17.33
C LYS A 31 12.91 -18.04 -17.34
N THR A 32 13.50 -18.27 -16.16
CA THR A 32 14.88 -18.79 -16.07
C THR A 32 14.95 -20.23 -16.54
N THR A 33 13.84 -20.95 -16.42
CA THR A 33 13.58 -22.28 -16.97
C THR A 33 12.21 -22.30 -17.63
N GLU A 34 11.98 -23.17 -18.61
CA GLU A 34 10.68 -23.24 -19.33
C GLU A 34 9.48 -23.44 -18.38
N ASP A 35 9.71 -24.10 -17.24
CA ASP A 35 8.76 -24.38 -16.17
C ASP A 35 8.71 -23.33 -15.04
N ASP A 36 9.34 -22.16 -15.21
CA ASP A 36 9.33 -21.11 -14.20
C ASP A 36 7.96 -20.40 -14.16
N GLU A 37 7.14 -20.79 -13.19
CA GLU A 37 5.83 -20.20 -12.90
C GLU A 37 5.90 -19.12 -11.80
N THR A 38 7.11 -18.67 -11.40
CA THR A 38 7.24 -17.60 -10.41
C THR A 38 6.70 -16.28 -10.95
N THR A 39 5.83 -15.65 -10.17
CA THR A 39 5.29 -14.35 -10.52
C THR A 39 6.29 -13.25 -10.18
N ILE A 40 6.10 -12.06 -10.79
CA ILE A 40 6.89 -10.86 -10.44
C ILE A 40 6.79 -10.54 -8.94
N VAL A 41 5.63 -10.82 -8.33
CA VAL A 41 5.39 -10.64 -6.90
C VAL A 41 6.26 -11.59 -6.08
N ASP A 42 6.37 -12.86 -6.49
CA ASP A 42 7.19 -13.88 -5.82
C ASP A 42 8.67 -13.53 -5.87
N ARG A 43 9.14 -13.10 -7.05
CA ARG A 43 10.54 -12.69 -7.22
C ARG A 43 10.86 -11.48 -6.35
N MET A 44 9.94 -10.51 -6.27
CA MET A 44 10.12 -9.35 -5.40
C MET A 44 10.05 -9.72 -3.91
N SER A 45 9.17 -10.64 -3.51
CA SER A 45 9.12 -11.11 -2.12
C SER A 45 10.42 -11.78 -1.70
N SER A 46 10.94 -12.70 -2.52
CA SER A 46 12.19 -13.41 -2.23
C SER A 46 13.37 -12.45 -2.14
N LEU A 47 13.47 -11.54 -3.10
CA LEU A 47 14.53 -10.52 -3.11
C LEU A 47 14.47 -9.61 -1.88
N CYS A 48 13.27 -9.22 -1.42
CA CYS A 48 13.12 -8.47 -0.19
C CYS A 48 13.52 -9.30 1.04
N ALA A 49 13.08 -10.55 1.12
CA ALA A 49 13.37 -11.44 2.24
C ALA A 49 14.87 -11.77 2.37
N GLU A 50 15.59 -11.88 1.25
CA GLU A 50 17.01 -12.20 1.22
C GLU A 50 17.91 -11.01 1.56
N LEU A 51 17.56 -9.82 1.08
CA LEU A 51 18.45 -8.65 1.13
C LEU A 51 18.12 -7.65 2.24
N ILE A 52 16.90 -7.68 2.77
CA ILE A 52 16.42 -6.65 3.68
C ILE A 52 16.37 -7.20 5.11
N HIS A 53 17.00 -6.46 6.03
CA HIS A 53 17.02 -6.84 7.43
C HIS A 53 15.63 -6.67 8.08
N ALA A 54 15.27 -7.59 8.98
CA ALA A 54 14.06 -7.53 9.79
C ALA A 54 13.88 -6.16 10.48
N GLY A 55 12.65 -5.65 10.52
CA GLY A 55 12.30 -4.34 11.07
C GLY A 55 12.41 -3.16 10.10
N SER A 56 12.95 -3.40 8.89
CA SER A 56 13.05 -2.36 7.85
C SER A 56 11.72 -2.06 7.18
N TYR A 57 11.63 -0.88 6.59
CA TYR A 57 10.49 -0.44 5.77
C TYR A 57 10.78 -0.61 4.28
N ILE A 58 9.79 -1.11 3.56
CA ILE A 58 9.83 -1.34 2.11
C ILE A 58 8.75 -0.47 1.49
N ILE A 59 9.07 0.26 0.42
CA ILE A 59 8.10 1.09 -0.29
C ILE A 59 7.91 0.53 -1.69
N LEU A 60 6.71 0.07 -2.02
CA LEU A 60 6.37 -0.49 -3.34
C LEU A 60 5.17 0.20 -3.95
N ASP A 61 5.02 0.03 -5.26
CA ASP A 61 3.86 0.53 -5.97
C ASP A 61 2.59 -0.29 -5.64
N ALA A 62 1.46 0.12 -6.22
CA ALA A 62 0.18 -0.54 -5.99
C ALA A 62 0.04 -1.92 -6.64
N TYR A 63 0.93 -2.28 -7.56
CA TYR A 63 0.93 -3.59 -8.18
C TYR A 63 1.31 -4.67 -7.15
N PHE A 64 2.25 -4.35 -6.26
CA PHE A 64 2.72 -5.23 -5.20
C PHE A 64 1.79 -5.31 -3.97
N ALA A 65 0.68 -4.57 -3.96
CA ALA A 65 -0.32 -4.65 -2.90
C ALA A 65 -1.15 -5.95 -3.03
N SER A 66 -0.55 -7.09 -2.69
CA SER A 66 -1.15 -8.42 -2.78
C SER A 66 -1.08 -9.15 -1.44
N LYS A 67 -2.03 -10.06 -1.21
CA LYS A 67 -2.07 -10.88 0.00
C LYS A 67 -0.77 -11.68 0.18
N GLN A 68 -0.29 -12.30 -0.89
CA GLN A 68 0.89 -13.16 -0.87
C GLN A 68 2.15 -12.41 -0.45
N LEU A 69 2.40 -11.23 -1.02
CA LEU A 69 3.56 -10.42 -0.62
C LEU A 69 3.48 -9.97 0.83
N ILE A 70 2.30 -9.55 1.29
CA ILE A 70 2.11 -9.09 2.68
C ILE A 70 2.38 -10.24 3.66
N GLU A 71 1.88 -11.44 3.37
CA GLU A 71 2.11 -12.62 4.20
C GLU A 71 3.62 -12.97 4.27
N GLU A 72 4.33 -12.98 3.13
CA GLU A 72 5.76 -13.24 3.11
C GLU A 72 6.55 -12.18 3.88
N LEU A 73 6.31 -10.89 3.62
CA LEU A 73 7.02 -9.82 4.33
C LEU A 73 6.78 -9.87 5.84
N ARG A 74 5.56 -10.23 6.28
CA ARG A 74 5.25 -10.38 7.71
C ARG A 74 6.03 -11.55 8.34
N LYS A 75 6.21 -12.68 7.64
CA LYS A 75 7.05 -13.80 8.12
C LYS A 75 8.49 -13.36 8.37
N HIS A 76 9.00 -12.46 7.54
CA HIS A 76 10.36 -11.91 7.66
C HIS A 76 10.44 -10.66 8.56
N ASN A 77 9.36 -10.29 9.26
CA ASN A 77 9.28 -9.09 10.10
C ASN A 77 9.63 -7.80 9.34
N LEU A 78 9.20 -7.71 8.08
CA LEU A 78 9.39 -6.56 7.21
C LEU A 78 8.10 -5.74 7.14
N ARG A 79 8.24 -4.42 7.13
CA ARG A 79 7.14 -3.46 7.06
C ARG A 79 6.98 -2.96 5.63
N LEU A 80 5.80 -3.05 5.02
CA LEU A 80 5.60 -2.51 3.68
C LEU A 80 4.61 -1.34 3.66
N ILE A 81 5.03 -0.30 2.94
CA ILE A 81 4.28 0.89 2.61
C ILE A 81 3.96 0.83 1.11
N THR A 82 2.70 0.66 0.77
CA THR A 82 2.26 0.59 -0.63
C THR A 82 1.03 1.42 -0.88
N ARG A 83 0.84 1.84 -2.14
CA ARG A 83 -0.44 2.41 -2.57
C ARG A 83 -1.46 1.29 -2.76
N VAL A 84 -2.72 1.54 -2.42
CA VAL A 84 -3.80 0.60 -2.68
C VAL A 84 -4.83 1.22 -3.60
N ARG A 85 -5.49 0.40 -4.42
CA ARG A 85 -6.58 0.85 -5.28
C ARG A 85 -7.71 1.47 -4.47
N ILE A 86 -8.35 2.51 -5.02
CA ILE A 86 -9.40 3.26 -4.34
C ILE A 86 -10.68 2.47 -4.06
N ASN A 87 -10.92 1.41 -4.85
CA ASN A 87 -12.02 0.49 -4.67
C ASN A 87 -11.69 -0.68 -3.72
N ALA A 88 -10.51 -0.69 -3.09
CA ALA A 88 -10.14 -1.74 -2.17
C ALA A 88 -11.08 -1.77 -0.94
N LEU A 89 -11.13 -2.97 -0.36
CA LEU A 89 -11.98 -3.32 0.77
C LEU A 89 -11.10 -3.71 1.94
N GLY A 90 -11.24 -3.01 3.05
CA GLY A 90 -10.78 -3.49 4.36
C GLY A 90 -11.89 -4.25 5.06
N LYS A 91 -11.54 -5.05 6.06
CA LYS A 91 -12.47 -5.73 6.96
C LYS A 91 -12.34 -5.10 8.34
N ALA A 92 -13.48 -4.71 8.92
CA ALA A 92 -13.51 -4.30 10.32
C ALA A 92 -13.09 -5.48 11.22
N PRO A 93 -12.56 -5.19 12.42
CA PRO A 93 -12.31 -6.24 13.41
C PRO A 93 -13.61 -6.97 13.75
N LEU A 94 -13.50 -8.26 14.07
CA LEU A 94 -14.64 -9.01 14.58
C LEU A 94 -15.05 -8.45 15.96
N PRO A 95 -16.35 -8.20 16.19
CA PRO A 95 -16.80 -7.76 17.51
C PRO A 95 -16.52 -8.84 18.55
N THR A 96 -16.00 -8.42 19.70
CA THR A 96 -15.80 -9.26 20.89
C THR A 96 -16.79 -8.78 21.96
N PRO A 97 -17.68 -9.64 22.52
CA PRO A 97 -17.77 -11.10 22.34
C PRO A 97 -18.34 -11.51 20.97
N PRO A 98 -18.07 -12.75 20.51
CA PRO A 98 -18.56 -13.24 19.22
C PRO A 98 -20.09 -13.13 19.16
N LEU A 99 -20.59 -12.60 18.05
CA LEU A 99 -22.02 -12.61 17.73
C LEU A 99 -22.61 -14.01 17.99
N LYS A 100 -23.84 -14.05 18.51
CA LYS A 100 -24.55 -15.31 18.80
C LYS A 100 -24.29 -16.33 17.69
N ARG A 101 -23.73 -17.48 18.04
CA ARG A 101 -23.38 -18.55 17.10
C ARG A 101 -24.63 -18.95 16.31
N SER A 102 -24.72 -18.49 15.06
CA SER A 102 -25.72 -18.98 14.12
C SER A 102 -25.27 -20.31 13.54
N ARG A 103 -26.23 -21.13 13.09
CA ARG A 103 -25.92 -22.36 12.34
C ARG A 103 -25.12 -21.98 11.08
N GLY A 104 -23.95 -22.60 10.89
CA GLY A 104 -23.08 -22.38 9.73
C GLY A 104 -21.60 -22.19 10.06
N ARG A 105 -20.78 -21.94 9.02
CA ARG A 105 -19.33 -21.68 9.17
C ARG A 105 -19.13 -20.42 10.03
N PRO A 106 -18.31 -20.48 11.10
CA PRO A 106 -18.00 -19.31 11.91
C PRO A 106 -17.49 -18.16 11.06
N ARG A 107 -17.94 -16.95 11.37
CA ARG A 107 -17.51 -15.73 10.69
C ARG A 107 -16.09 -15.39 11.13
N ILE A 108 -15.15 -15.33 10.18
CA ILE A 108 -13.72 -15.06 10.40
C ILE A 108 -13.39 -13.56 10.27
N TRP A 109 -14.25 -12.78 9.62
CA TRP A 109 -14.01 -11.36 9.31
C TRP A 109 -15.18 -10.48 9.75
N GLY A 110 -14.91 -9.25 10.17
CA GLY A 110 -15.97 -8.26 10.44
C GLY A 110 -16.66 -7.77 9.15
N GLU A 111 -17.27 -6.60 9.23
CA GLU A 111 -17.93 -5.97 8.09
C GLU A 111 -16.91 -5.54 7.02
N SER A 112 -17.33 -5.56 5.75
CA SER A 112 -16.47 -5.08 4.66
C SER A 112 -16.62 -3.57 4.53
N VAL A 113 -15.51 -2.84 4.65
CA VAL A 113 -15.46 -1.38 4.59
C VAL A 113 -14.79 -0.97 3.28
N LYS A 114 -15.52 -0.20 2.46
CA LYS A 114 -14.98 0.39 1.22
C LYS A 114 -14.11 1.59 1.56
N LEU A 115 -12.83 1.54 1.20
CA LEU A 115 -11.88 2.62 1.51
C LEU A 115 -12.29 3.96 0.87
N ARG A 116 -12.89 3.92 -0.34
CA ARG A 116 -13.46 5.11 -1.00
C ARG A 116 -14.47 5.88 -0.13
N ASN A 117 -15.17 5.22 0.78
CA ASN A 117 -16.21 5.86 1.59
C ASN A 117 -15.61 6.82 2.63
N PHE A 118 -14.34 6.61 3.03
CA PHE A 118 -13.68 7.52 3.98
C PHE A 118 -13.54 8.93 3.41
N PHE A 119 -13.37 9.09 2.09
CA PHE A 119 -13.28 10.41 1.46
C PHE A 119 -14.59 11.22 1.54
N ASN A 120 -15.72 10.60 1.91
CA ASN A 120 -16.96 11.32 2.19
C ASN A 120 -16.97 11.96 3.59
N GLN A 121 -16.16 11.46 4.52
CA GLN A 121 -16.08 11.92 5.92
C GLN A 121 -14.92 12.91 6.08
N LYS A 122 -15.01 14.07 5.42
CA LYS A 122 -13.90 15.04 5.35
C LYS A 122 -13.48 15.56 6.73
N ASP A 123 -14.41 15.66 7.66
CA ASP A 123 -14.16 16.19 9.02
C ASP A 123 -13.30 15.26 9.88
N CYS A 124 -13.18 13.99 9.50
CA CYS A 124 -12.37 13.02 10.22
C CYS A 124 -10.89 12.99 9.76
N PHE A 125 -10.47 13.88 8.86
CA PHE A 125 -9.12 13.92 8.32
C PHE A 125 -8.27 14.95 9.07
N THR A 126 -7.07 14.54 9.46
CA THR A 126 -6.03 15.43 9.95
C THR A 126 -5.48 16.24 8.79
N THR A 127 -5.28 17.53 9.00
CA THR A 127 -4.72 18.43 7.99
C THR A 127 -3.33 18.88 8.42
N GLU A 128 -2.34 18.70 7.56
CA GLU A 128 -0.96 19.13 7.79
C GLU A 128 -0.39 19.80 6.54
N THR A 129 0.47 20.80 6.73
CA THR A 129 1.16 21.46 5.64
C THR A 129 2.59 20.97 5.58
N ILE A 130 2.98 20.38 4.45
CA ILE A 130 4.31 19.85 4.24
C ILE A 130 4.94 20.39 2.96
N LEU A 131 6.27 20.43 2.93
CA LEU A 131 7.03 20.83 1.75
C LEU A 131 7.20 19.62 0.80
N LEU A 132 6.36 19.54 -0.24
CA LEU A 132 6.46 18.51 -1.28
C LEU A 132 7.00 19.10 -2.57
N TYR A 133 8.12 18.54 -3.05
CA TYR A 133 8.75 18.97 -4.31
C TYR A 133 9.00 20.48 -4.39
N GLY A 134 9.47 21.08 -3.29
CA GLY A 134 9.75 22.52 -3.20
C GLY A 134 8.51 23.41 -3.14
N LYS A 135 7.31 22.84 -2.96
CA LYS A 135 6.06 23.59 -2.80
C LYS A 135 5.39 23.23 -1.48
N MET A 136 4.92 24.24 -0.76
CA MET A 136 4.08 24.01 0.42
C MET A 136 2.74 23.44 -0.05
N VAL A 137 2.41 22.24 0.43
CA VAL A 137 1.21 21.51 0.08
C VAL A 137 0.49 21.15 1.37
N THR A 138 -0.79 21.48 1.44
CA THR A 138 -1.66 21.05 2.53
C THR A 138 -2.20 19.67 2.22
N LEU A 139 -1.78 18.68 3.00
CA LEU A 139 -2.26 17.32 2.97
C LEU A 139 -3.40 17.14 3.97
N ARG A 140 -4.38 16.35 3.57
CA ARG A 140 -5.37 15.76 4.46
C ARG A 140 -5.18 14.26 4.46
N TYR A 141 -5.10 13.66 5.64
CA TYR A 141 -4.96 12.21 5.77
C TYR A 141 -5.70 11.69 7.00
N ARG A 142 -5.98 10.38 7.01
CA ARG A 142 -6.58 9.71 8.17
C ARG A 142 -6.01 8.30 8.27
N ALA A 143 -5.43 7.94 9.41
CA ALA A 143 -5.00 6.57 9.67
C ALA A 143 -6.16 5.74 10.23
N ILE A 144 -6.35 4.53 9.71
CA ILE A 144 -7.44 3.64 10.10
C ILE A 144 -6.93 2.20 10.06
N ASP A 145 -7.07 1.49 11.17
CA ASP A 145 -6.71 0.07 11.23
C ASP A 145 -7.87 -0.80 10.74
N LEU A 146 -7.60 -1.58 9.69
CA LEU A 146 -8.51 -2.57 9.14
C LEU A 146 -7.74 -3.84 8.80
N HIS A 147 -8.44 -4.96 8.75
CA HIS A 147 -7.85 -6.22 8.34
C HIS A 147 -7.98 -6.41 6.83
N TRP A 148 -6.95 -6.99 6.18
CA TRP A 148 -7.00 -7.22 4.73
C TRP A 148 -6.58 -8.64 4.35
N ASP A 149 -5.40 -9.07 4.78
CA ASP A 149 -4.82 -10.36 4.45
C ASP A 149 -5.03 -11.41 5.56
N SER A 150 -4.99 -10.97 6.83
CA SER A 150 -5.20 -11.80 8.03
C SER A 150 -6.29 -11.24 8.96
N PRO A 151 -7.15 -12.07 9.57
CA PRO A 151 -8.15 -11.63 10.55
C PRO A 151 -7.55 -11.30 11.92
N VAL A 152 -6.28 -11.66 12.14
CA VAL A 152 -5.56 -11.44 13.41
C VAL A 152 -4.74 -10.15 13.34
N HIS A 153 -4.07 -9.93 12.22
CA HIS A 153 -3.21 -8.77 12.04
C HIS A 153 -3.98 -7.65 11.34
N ALA A 154 -4.03 -6.49 11.98
CA ALA A 154 -4.53 -5.28 11.35
C ALA A 154 -3.45 -4.68 10.44
N CYS A 155 -3.91 -3.95 9.43
CA CYS A 155 -3.07 -3.13 8.56
C CYS A 155 -3.58 -1.68 8.64
N ALA A 156 -2.65 -0.73 8.71
CA ALA A 156 -3.01 0.69 8.75
C ALA A 156 -3.28 1.18 7.34
N PHE A 157 -4.52 1.60 7.08
CA PHE A 157 -4.92 2.29 5.86
C PHE A 157 -4.90 3.80 6.09
N CYS A 158 -4.21 4.52 5.21
CA CYS A 158 -4.08 5.96 5.24
C CYS A 158 -4.64 6.56 3.93
N PRO A 159 -5.96 6.77 3.81
CA PRO A 159 -6.50 7.66 2.79
C PRO A 159 -5.89 9.05 2.94
N SER A 160 -5.34 9.57 1.84
CA SER A 160 -4.82 10.94 1.79
C SER A 160 -5.25 11.66 0.51
N CYS A 161 -5.37 12.98 0.62
CA CYS A 161 -5.60 13.87 -0.51
C CYS A 161 -4.91 15.24 -0.29
N VAL A 162 -4.60 15.92 -1.38
CA VAL A 162 -4.07 17.29 -1.36
C VAL A 162 -5.23 18.28 -1.35
N ALA A 163 -5.29 19.15 -0.34
CA ALA A 163 -6.32 20.18 -0.23
C ALA A 163 -6.28 21.12 -1.45
N GLY A 164 -7.45 21.48 -1.99
CA GLY A 164 -7.58 22.35 -3.16
C GLY A 164 -7.49 21.65 -4.52
N ARG A 165 -7.21 20.33 -4.57
CA ARG A 165 -7.35 19.50 -5.80
C ARG A 165 -8.58 18.58 -5.76
N GLU A 166 -9.59 18.99 -4.98
CA GLU A 166 -10.86 18.28 -4.82
C GLU A 166 -11.80 18.52 -6.02
N THR A 167 -11.35 18.25 -7.25
CA THR A 167 -12.24 18.42 -8.41
C THR A 167 -13.23 17.27 -8.47
N ASN A 168 -14.50 17.58 -8.17
CA ASN A 168 -15.76 16.91 -8.49
C ASN A 168 -15.77 15.37 -8.53
N ASN A 169 -16.79 14.80 -7.87
CA ASN A 169 -17.15 13.38 -7.79
C ASN A 169 -17.19 12.63 -9.16
N SER A 170 -17.14 13.34 -10.28
CA SER A 170 -17.11 12.83 -11.65
C SER A 170 -15.71 12.40 -12.15
N ALA A 171 -14.62 12.78 -11.50
CA ALA A 171 -13.26 12.36 -11.88
C ALA A 171 -12.90 10.94 -11.38
N PHE A 172 -13.77 10.33 -10.57
CA PHE A 172 -13.52 9.04 -9.92
C PHE A 172 -13.59 7.83 -10.87
N ASN A 173 -14.13 7.98 -12.09
CA ASN A 173 -14.53 6.86 -12.96
C ASN A 173 -14.07 6.94 -14.43
N ARG A 174 -13.08 7.76 -14.80
CA ARG A 174 -12.51 7.71 -16.16
C ARG A 174 -11.02 7.90 -16.17
N CYS A 175 -10.27 6.86 -16.53
CA CYS A 175 -8.94 7.01 -17.12
C CYS A 175 -8.71 5.92 -18.16
N HIS A 176 -8.95 6.28 -19.43
CA HIS A 176 -8.23 5.72 -20.56
C HIS A 176 -6.73 6.00 -20.45
N SER A 177 -5.98 5.14 -21.13
CA SER A 177 -4.53 5.13 -21.24
C SER A 177 -3.94 6.47 -21.73
N VAL A 178 -2.60 6.51 -21.74
CA VAL A 178 -1.70 7.46 -22.40
C VAL A 178 -0.99 8.45 -21.44
N ARG A 179 0.31 8.13 -21.31
CA ARG A 179 1.51 8.99 -21.36
C ARG A 179 1.66 10.06 -20.28
N VAL A 180 2.66 9.80 -19.44
CA VAL A 180 3.37 10.67 -18.48
C VAL A 180 3.04 12.16 -18.61
N ARG A 181 2.09 12.63 -17.80
CA ARG A 181 2.04 13.97 -17.20
C ARG A 181 1.05 13.91 -16.05
N SER A 182 1.57 14.00 -14.83
CA SER A 182 0.92 14.35 -13.56
C SER A 182 -0.62 14.18 -13.55
N ARG A 183 -1.12 13.05 -13.03
CA ARG A 183 -2.56 12.83 -12.79
C ARG A 183 -2.79 12.52 -11.30
N ASN A 184 -3.57 13.39 -10.67
CA ASN A 184 -4.31 13.29 -9.41
C ASN A 184 -4.08 12.03 -8.55
N PHE A 185 -3.42 12.22 -7.41
CA PHE A 185 -3.18 11.17 -6.42
C PHE A 185 -4.18 11.27 -5.27
N ASN A 186 -5.20 10.40 -5.26
CA ASN A 186 -5.84 9.97 -4.02
C ASN A 186 -5.03 8.77 -3.53
N CYS A 187 -3.95 9.01 -2.79
CA CYS A 187 -3.06 7.95 -2.33
C CYS A 187 -3.64 7.34 -1.05
N LEU A 188 -4.28 6.17 -1.18
CA LEU A 188 -4.46 5.26 -0.05
C LEU A 188 -3.12 4.57 0.16
N GLN A 189 -2.45 4.85 1.28
CA GLN A 189 -1.25 4.11 1.68
C GLN A 189 -1.63 3.02 2.67
N LEU A 190 -1.10 1.81 2.46
CA LEU A 190 -1.16 0.73 3.44
C LEU A 190 0.20 0.66 4.12
N ALA A 191 0.25 0.70 5.44
CA ALA A 191 1.44 0.44 6.24
C ALA A 191 1.15 -0.73 7.20
N PHE A 192 2.12 -1.62 7.38
CA PHE A 192 2.06 -2.73 8.35
C PHE A 192 3.41 -2.92 9.03
#